data_AF-A0A8H4XVE8-F1
#
_entry.id   AF-A0A8H4XVE8-F1
#
_cell.length_a   1.000
_cell.length_b   1.000
_cell.length_c   1.000
_cell.angle_alpha   90.00
_cell.angle_beta   90.00
_cell.angle_gamma   90.00
#
_symmetry.space_group_name_H-M   'P 1'
#
loop_
_entity.id
_entity.type
_entity.pdbx_description
1 polymer ?
#
loop_
_entity_poly.entity_id
_entity_poly.type
_entity_poly.pdbx_seq_one_letter_code
_entity_poly.pdbx_strand_id
1 'polypeptide(L)'
;MFFLCTNLMIVIALGAVDHGIAIAEYQMAATPRSKRAFPSFSELFMLYLKERNGPFDQEFLRCVSDAVRTVAQKSQTMYTGSAMFRGQLRIDLILLYSFCRVMDDLVDDAPDTQTSRRAIRQCRIALHRQFTLTFPDNNQQVPLTKKGAAKSEVEAIKSIPPVLVTSTGLLPVSRLTIDPLLDLLDGFESDLAFTNGTATSPIQTESDLELYAYRVAGTVAT
;
A
#
# COMPACT_ATOMS: atom_id res chain seq x y z
N MET A 1 -9.47 -45.45 22.84
CA MET A 1 -8.71 -44.34 23.43
C MET A 1 -7.56 -43.86 22.55
N PHE A 2 -6.64 -44.72 22.11
CA PHE A 2 -5.49 -44.34 21.27
C PHE A 2 -5.87 -43.45 20.07
N PHE A 3 -6.87 -43.87 19.27
CA PHE A 3 -7.34 -43.11 18.10
C PHE A 3 -7.87 -41.71 18.46
N LEU A 4 -8.56 -41.56 19.59
CA LEU A 4 -9.07 -40.25 20.02
C LEU A 4 -7.91 -39.34 20.42
N CYS A 5 -6.95 -39.86 21.20
CA CYS A 5 -5.78 -39.11 21.63
C CYS A 5 -4.93 -38.65 20.45
N THR A 6 -4.68 -39.51 19.47
CA THR A 6 -3.88 -39.16 18.29
C THR A 6 -4.57 -38.10 17.43
N ASN A 7 -5.88 -38.21 17.18
CA ASN A 7 -6.62 -37.21 16.41
C ASN A 7 -6.65 -35.86 17.13
N LEU A 8 -6.86 -35.86 18.45
CA LEU A 8 -6.81 -34.63 19.24
C LEU A 8 -5.42 -33.98 19.17
N MET A 9 -4.35 -34.78 19.27
CA MET A 9 -2.98 -34.27 19.17
C MET A 9 -2.70 -33.64 17.80
N ILE A 10 -3.18 -34.26 16.72
CA ILE A 10 -3.03 -33.75 15.34
C ILE A 10 -3.77 -32.41 15.18
N VAL A 11 -5.02 -32.32 15.63
CA VAL A 11 -5.81 -31.08 15.52
C VAL A 11 -5.17 -29.94 16.31
N ILE A 12 -4.69 -30.22 17.53
CA ILE A 12 -4.00 -29.20 18.35
C ILE A 12 -2.69 -28.76 17.69
N ALA A 13 -1.90 -29.71 17.15
CA ALA A 13 -0.66 -29.41 16.45
C ALA A 13 -0.89 -28.54 15.20
N LEU A 14 -1.90 -28.87 14.38
CA LEU A 14 -2.27 -28.07 13.21
C LEU A 14 -2.64 -26.64 13.61
N GLY A 15 -3.50 -26.48 14.62
CA GLY A 15 -3.89 -25.15 15.11
C GLY A 15 -2.72 -24.34 15.68
N ALA A 16 -1.77 -24.99 16.37
CA ALA A 16 -0.57 -24.34 16.88
C ALA A 16 0.35 -23.86 15.75
N VAL A 17 0.51 -24.67 14.70
CA VAL A 17 1.32 -24.32 13.52
C VAL A 17 0.68 -23.17 12.75
N ASP A 18 -0.62 -23.25 12.46
CA ASP A 18 -1.35 -22.18 11.76
C ASP A 18 -1.26 -20.84 12.51
N HIS A 19 -1.40 -20.88 13.83
CA HIS A 19 -1.26 -19.70 14.66
C HIS A 19 0.19 -19.16 14.68
N GLY A 20 1.19 -20.04 14.70
CA GLY A 20 2.59 -19.66 14.56
C GLY A 20 2.88 -18.98 13.22
N ILE A 21 2.33 -19.52 12.12
CA ILE A 21 2.43 -18.94 10.78
C ILE A 21 1.80 -17.55 10.75
N ALA A 22 0.60 -17.39 11.31
CA ALA A 22 -0.09 -16.10 11.36
C ALA A 22 0.74 -15.03 12.12
N ILE A 23 1.36 -15.39 13.24
CA ILE A 23 2.25 -14.47 13.98
C ILE A 23 3.47 -14.10 13.12
N ALA A 24 4.09 -15.09 12.47
CA ALA A 24 5.26 -14.84 11.61
C ALA A 24 4.93 -13.91 10.45
N GLU A 25 3.82 -14.15 9.75
CA GLU A 25 3.35 -13.30 8.66
C GLU A 25 3.02 -11.88 9.15
N TYR A 26 2.36 -11.75 10.30
CA TYR A 26 2.10 -10.46 10.95
C TYR A 26 3.40 -9.71 11.24
N GLN A 27 4.37 -10.36 11.88
CA GLN A 27 5.65 -9.73 12.22
C GLN A 27 6.40 -9.26 10.97
N MET A 28 6.40 -10.08 9.92
CA MET A 28 7.03 -9.77 8.64
C MET A 28 6.36 -8.56 7.98
N ALA A 29 5.02 -8.51 7.99
CA ALA A 29 4.26 -7.39 7.42
C ALA A 29 4.41 -6.09 8.22
N ALA A 30 4.27 -6.16 9.55
CA ALA A 30 4.31 -5.01 10.45
C ALA A 30 5.72 -4.42 10.62
N THR A 31 6.79 -5.20 10.38
CA THR A 31 8.17 -4.73 10.53
C THR A 31 8.70 -4.17 9.20
N PRO A 32 8.98 -2.86 9.10
CA PRO A 32 9.41 -2.25 7.84
C PRO A 32 10.71 -2.87 7.30
N ARG A 33 11.65 -3.31 8.14
CA ARG A 33 13.02 -3.64 7.68
C ARG A 33 13.34 -5.13 7.52
N SER A 34 12.35 -6.00 7.66
CA SER A 34 12.61 -7.43 7.79
C SER A 34 12.63 -8.14 6.44
N LYS A 35 13.83 -8.31 5.85
CA LYS A 35 14.10 -9.45 4.95
C LYS A 35 14.27 -10.73 5.79
N ARG A 36 13.33 -11.03 6.71
CA ARG A 36 13.38 -12.30 7.43
C ARG A 36 13.06 -13.40 6.45
N ALA A 37 13.92 -14.40 6.41
CA ALA A 37 13.52 -15.71 5.92
C ALA A 37 12.33 -16.18 6.77
N PHE A 38 11.38 -16.85 6.13
CA PHE A 38 10.27 -17.45 6.84
C PHE A 38 10.80 -18.43 7.89
N PRO A 39 10.31 -18.39 9.14
CA PRO A 39 10.85 -19.20 10.23
C PRO A 39 10.69 -20.70 9.95
N SER A 40 11.66 -21.47 10.45
CA SER A 40 11.62 -22.94 10.46
C SER A 40 10.47 -23.46 11.36
N PHE A 41 10.10 -24.73 11.19
CA PHE A 41 8.99 -25.32 11.95
C PHE A 41 9.19 -25.26 13.48
N SER A 42 10.42 -25.48 13.96
CA SER A 42 10.76 -25.33 15.38
C SER A 42 10.66 -23.89 15.87
N GLU A 43 11.01 -22.92 15.01
CA GLU A 43 10.87 -21.50 15.33
C GLU A 43 9.41 -21.09 15.37
N LEU A 44 8.56 -21.57 14.45
CA LEU A 44 7.11 -21.35 14.49
C LEU A 44 6.49 -21.87 15.78
N PHE A 45 6.91 -23.06 16.22
CA PHE A 45 6.43 -23.62 17.48
C PHE A 45 6.88 -22.78 18.68
N MET A 46 8.14 -22.34 18.70
CA MET A 46 8.64 -21.41 19.72
C MET A 46 7.93 -20.06 19.70
N LEU A 47 7.63 -19.54 18.51
CA LEU A 47 6.90 -18.30 18.29
C LEU A 47 5.47 -18.41 18.85
N TYR A 48 4.78 -19.52 18.58
CA TYR A 48 3.48 -19.80 19.18
C TYR A 48 3.56 -19.82 20.71
N LEU A 49 4.52 -20.53 21.31
CA LEU A 49 4.64 -20.61 22.77
C LEU A 49 4.96 -19.25 23.41
N LYS A 50 5.80 -18.44 22.77
CA LYS A 50 6.31 -17.18 23.32
C LYS A 50 5.38 -15.99 23.06
N GLU A 51 4.76 -15.94 21.89
CA GLU A 51 4.08 -14.75 21.38
C GLU A 51 2.58 -14.93 21.16
N ARG A 52 1.99 -16.07 21.55
CA ARG A 52 0.52 -16.28 21.48
C ARG A 52 -0.30 -15.14 22.07
N ASN A 53 0.19 -14.51 23.14
CA ASN A 53 -0.46 -13.36 23.80
C ASN A 53 0.39 -12.09 23.69
N GLY A 54 1.25 -11.98 22.67
CA GLY A 54 2.09 -10.81 22.46
C GLY A 54 1.27 -9.53 22.27
N PRO A 55 1.86 -8.34 22.53
CA PRO A 55 1.20 -7.08 22.23
C PRO A 55 1.18 -6.85 20.72
N PHE A 56 0.16 -7.38 20.06
CA PHE A 56 -0.09 -7.11 18.65
C PHE A 56 -0.64 -5.69 18.49
N ASP A 57 -0.09 -4.95 17.53
CA ASP A 57 -0.62 -3.67 17.09
C ASP A 57 -2.03 -3.85 16.51
N GLN A 58 -3.01 -3.59 17.37
CA GLN A 58 -4.43 -3.68 17.02
C GLN A 58 -4.84 -2.64 15.98
N GLU A 59 -4.15 -1.50 15.94
CA GLU A 59 -4.42 -0.46 14.95
C GLU A 59 -4.01 -0.94 13.57
N PHE A 60 -2.79 -1.49 13.44
CA PHE A 60 -2.34 -2.11 12.19
C PHE A 60 -3.27 -3.23 11.74
N LEU A 61 -3.66 -4.15 12.63
CA LEU A 61 -4.57 -5.24 12.30
C LEU A 61 -5.94 -4.75 11.82
N ARG A 62 -6.48 -3.71 12.46
CA ARG A 62 -7.73 -3.07 12.03
C ARG A 62 -7.56 -2.44 10.65
N CYS A 63 -6.47 -1.71 10.42
CA CYS A 63 -6.17 -1.10 9.12
C CYS A 63 -6.03 -2.14 8.01
N VAL A 64 -5.37 -3.27 8.26
CA VAL A 64 -5.27 -4.39 7.30
C VAL A 64 -6.67 -4.98 7.03
N SER A 65 -7.48 -5.19 8.06
CA SER A 65 -8.85 -5.68 7.91
C SER A 65 -9.72 -4.74 7.07
N ASP A 66 -9.59 -3.43 7.30
CA ASP A 66 -10.31 -2.42 6.52
C ASP A 66 -9.81 -2.36 5.08
N ALA A 67 -8.50 -2.46 4.83
CA ALA A 67 -7.94 -2.57 3.49
C ALA A 67 -8.45 -3.81 2.73
N VAL A 68 -8.51 -4.97 3.40
CA VAL A 68 -9.10 -6.19 2.84
C VAL A 68 -10.56 -5.96 2.44
N ARG A 69 -11.35 -5.33 3.31
CA ARG A 69 -12.77 -5.02 3.01
C ARG A 69 -12.91 -4.07 1.83
N THR A 70 -12.14 -2.99 1.81
CA THR A 70 -12.15 -2.02 0.70
C THR A 70 -11.81 -2.70 -0.63
N VAL A 71 -10.72 -3.48 -0.67
CA VAL A 71 -10.31 -4.18 -1.90
C VAL A 71 -11.33 -5.25 -2.29
N ALA A 72 -11.86 -6.02 -1.35
CA ALA A 72 -12.89 -7.02 -1.62
C ALA A 72 -14.17 -6.37 -2.18
N GLN A 73 -14.59 -5.21 -1.68
CA GLN A 73 -15.81 -4.55 -2.14
C GLN A 73 -15.64 -3.82 -3.47
N LYS A 74 -14.51 -3.11 -3.65
CA LYS A 74 -14.29 -2.21 -4.81
C LYS A 74 -13.47 -2.84 -5.94
N SER A 75 -12.76 -3.95 -5.70
CA SER A 75 -11.91 -4.57 -6.71
C SER A 75 -11.83 -6.11 -6.57
N GLN A 76 -12.92 -6.78 -6.96
CA GLN A 76 -13.04 -8.25 -6.90
C GLN A 76 -11.91 -8.98 -7.65
N THR A 77 -11.47 -8.46 -8.80
CA THR A 77 -10.36 -9.03 -9.57
C THR A 77 -9.05 -8.94 -8.82
N MET A 78 -8.73 -7.78 -8.22
CA MET A 78 -7.52 -7.61 -7.42
C MET A 78 -7.57 -8.43 -6.13
N TYR A 79 -8.74 -8.49 -5.47
CA TYR A 79 -8.93 -9.34 -4.29
C TYR A 79 -8.67 -10.82 -4.60
N THR A 80 -9.28 -11.32 -5.69
CA THR A 80 -9.11 -12.70 -6.14
C THR A 80 -7.67 -12.96 -6.61
N GLY A 81 -7.07 -12.02 -7.35
CA GLY A 81 -5.67 -12.10 -7.79
C GLY A 81 -4.69 -12.14 -6.62
N SER A 82 -4.94 -11.35 -5.56
CA SER A 82 -4.12 -11.35 -4.35
C SER A 82 -4.09 -12.73 -3.67
N ALA A 83 -5.14 -13.54 -3.80
CA ALA A 83 -5.23 -14.86 -3.20
C ALA A 83 -4.26 -15.89 -3.82
N MET A 84 -3.69 -15.60 -5.00
CA MET A 84 -2.62 -16.42 -5.60
C MET A 84 -1.29 -16.27 -4.85
N PHE A 85 -1.13 -15.20 -4.08
CA PHE A 85 0.04 -14.93 -3.25
C PHE A 85 -0.21 -15.35 -1.80
N ARG A 86 0.87 -15.62 -1.06
CA ARG A 86 0.81 -16.08 0.33
C ARG A 86 1.58 -15.15 1.27
N GLY A 87 1.17 -15.16 2.53
CA GLY A 87 1.79 -14.41 3.63
C GLY A 87 2.00 -12.94 3.36
N GLN A 88 3.19 -12.45 3.71
CA GLN A 88 3.56 -11.04 3.65
C GLN A 88 3.27 -10.40 2.29
N LEU A 89 3.57 -11.10 1.19
CA LEU A 89 3.36 -10.55 -0.16
C LEU A 89 1.88 -10.29 -0.45
N ARG A 90 0.98 -11.16 0.03
CA ARG A 90 -0.47 -10.94 -0.12
C ARG A 90 -0.92 -9.72 0.68
N ILE A 91 -0.40 -9.55 1.90
CA ILE A 91 -0.71 -8.38 2.74
C ILE A 91 -0.23 -7.10 2.04
N ASP A 92 1.01 -7.09 1.56
CA ASP A 92 1.61 -5.96 0.85
C ASP A 92 0.78 -5.57 -0.39
N LEU A 93 0.34 -6.55 -1.19
CA LEU A 93 -0.52 -6.31 -2.35
C LEU A 93 -1.88 -5.73 -1.96
N ILE A 94 -2.51 -6.25 -0.89
CA ILE A 94 -3.78 -5.70 -0.39
C ILE A 94 -3.61 -4.24 0.04
N LEU A 95 -2.52 -3.92 0.75
CA LEU A 95 -2.25 -2.55 1.20
C LEU A 95 -1.99 -1.61 0.01
N LEU A 96 -1.22 -2.07 -0.98
CA LEU A 96 -0.98 -1.33 -2.22
C LEU A 96 -2.28 -1.07 -2.99
N TYR A 97 -3.10 -2.09 -3.21
CA TYR A 97 -4.38 -1.93 -3.91
C TYR A 97 -5.37 -1.07 -3.14
N SER A 98 -5.41 -1.19 -1.81
CA SER A 98 -6.21 -0.31 -0.97
C SER A 98 -5.75 1.15 -1.08
N PHE A 99 -4.44 1.40 -1.14
CA PHE A 99 -3.90 2.75 -1.38
C PHE A 99 -4.33 3.29 -2.74
N CYS A 100 -4.16 2.50 -3.82
CA CYS A 100 -4.59 2.92 -5.15
C CYS A 100 -6.09 3.28 -5.17
N ARG A 101 -6.95 2.47 -4.53
CA ARG A 101 -8.39 2.76 -4.45
C ARG A 101 -8.74 4.01 -3.66
N VAL A 102 -8.05 4.27 -2.55
CA VAL A 102 -8.24 5.52 -1.81
C VAL A 102 -7.85 6.73 -2.67
N MET A 103 -6.78 6.61 -3.45
CA MET A 103 -6.36 7.69 -4.35
C MET A 103 -7.35 7.90 -5.50
N ASP A 104 -7.78 6.81 -6.13
CA ASP A 104 -8.80 6.77 -7.19
C ASP A 104 -10.10 7.48 -6.72
N ASP A 105 -10.64 7.08 -5.57
CA ASP A 105 -11.82 7.70 -4.96
C ASP A 105 -11.60 9.21 -4.70
N LEU A 106 -10.41 9.62 -4.22
CA LEU A 106 -10.11 11.02 -3.94
C LEU A 106 -9.99 11.89 -5.21
N VAL A 107 -9.63 11.31 -6.36
CA VAL A 107 -9.54 12.02 -7.64
C VAL A 107 -10.90 12.06 -8.32
N ASP A 108 -11.59 10.92 -8.36
CA ASP A 108 -12.84 10.72 -9.11
C ASP A 108 -14.07 11.32 -8.41
N ASP A 109 -14.17 11.21 -7.07
CA ASP A 109 -15.30 11.77 -6.30
C ASP A 109 -15.09 13.27 -5.97
N ALA A 110 -14.02 13.89 -6.46
CA ALA A 110 -13.74 15.29 -6.20
C ALA A 110 -14.78 16.21 -6.90
N PRO A 111 -15.25 17.28 -6.22
CA PRO A 111 -16.27 18.17 -6.77
C PRO A 111 -15.78 19.03 -7.95
N ASP A 112 -14.46 19.22 -8.07
CA ASP A 112 -13.84 20.06 -9.08
C ASP A 112 -12.39 19.62 -9.37
N THR A 113 -11.92 19.93 -10.58
CA THR A 113 -10.57 19.59 -11.06
C THR A 113 -9.46 20.15 -10.16
N GLN A 114 -9.69 21.29 -9.50
CA GLN A 114 -8.70 21.90 -8.61
C GLN A 114 -8.59 21.14 -7.28
N THR A 115 -9.69 20.56 -6.78
CA THR A 115 -9.71 19.65 -5.65
C THR A 115 -9.01 18.33 -5.99
N SER A 116 -9.25 17.74 -7.17
CA SER A 116 -8.51 16.54 -7.63
C SER A 116 -7.00 16.82 -7.71
N ARG A 117 -6.59 17.94 -8.33
CA ARG A 117 -5.18 18.33 -8.41
C ARG A 117 -4.55 18.56 -7.04
N ARG A 118 -5.32 19.09 -6.08
CA ARG A 118 -4.88 19.24 -4.70
C ARG A 118 -4.66 17.87 -4.04
N ALA A 119 -5.58 16.92 -4.21
CA ALA A 119 -5.44 15.56 -3.68
C ALA A 119 -4.18 14.88 -4.21
N ILE A 120 -3.93 14.95 -5.52
CA ILE A 120 -2.71 14.40 -6.16
C ILE A 120 -1.45 15.01 -5.55
N ARG A 121 -1.40 16.35 -5.43
CA ARG A 121 -0.25 17.04 -4.82
C ARG A 121 -0.03 16.65 -3.37
N GLN A 122 -1.10 16.50 -2.60
CA GLN A 122 -1.04 16.06 -1.20
C GLN A 122 -0.54 14.61 -1.08
N CYS A 123 -0.96 13.73 -1.99
CA CYS A 123 -0.47 12.36 -2.07
C CYS A 123 1.03 12.33 -2.34
N ARG A 124 1.51 13.14 -3.30
CA ARG A 124 2.93 13.26 -3.62
C ARG A 124 3.76 13.64 -2.39
N ILE A 125 3.30 14.62 -1.62
CA ILE A 125 3.94 15.05 -0.37
C ILE A 125 3.94 13.93 0.67
N ALA A 126 2.81 13.24 0.85
CA ALA A 126 2.67 12.15 1.80
C ALA A 126 3.61 10.97 1.47
N LEU A 127 3.68 10.56 0.19
CA LEU A 127 4.58 9.52 -0.29
C LEU A 127 6.05 9.91 -0.05
N HIS A 128 6.47 11.10 -0.48
CA HIS A 128 7.85 11.54 -0.26
C HIS A 128 8.21 11.54 1.23
N ARG A 129 7.30 12.00 2.10
CA ARG A 129 7.51 11.96 3.55
C ARG A 129 7.68 10.53 4.05
N GLN A 130 6.80 9.62 3.66
CA GLN A 130 6.82 8.21 4.06
C GLN A 130 8.14 7.52 3.65
N PHE A 131 8.58 7.72 2.40
CA PHE A 131 9.82 7.14 1.88
C PHE A 131 11.07 7.80 2.49
N THR A 132 11.07 9.12 2.71
CA THR A 132 12.20 9.83 3.34
C THR A 132 12.40 9.41 4.79
N LEU A 133 11.32 9.25 5.56
CA LEU A 133 11.37 8.75 6.95
C LEU A 133 11.97 7.34 7.03
N THR A 134 11.76 6.54 5.99
CA THR A 134 12.24 5.15 5.92
C THR A 134 13.69 5.06 5.43
N PHE A 135 14.10 5.95 4.52
CA PHE A 135 15.43 5.98 3.90
C PHE A 135 16.14 7.34 4.08
N PRO A 136 16.63 7.66 5.30
CA PRO A 136 17.28 8.94 5.57
C PRO A 136 18.65 9.13 4.88
N ASP A 137 19.29 8.06 4.37
CA ASP A 137 20.65 8.08 3.79
C ASP A 137 20.71 8.30 2.27
N ASN A 138 19.58 8.30 1.57
CA ASN A 138 19.60 8.55 0.13
C ASN A 138 19.65 10.06 -0.12
N ASN A 139 20.82 10.55 -0.55
CA ASN A 139 21.06 11.88 -1.13
C ASN A 139 20.23 12.16 -2.41
N GLN A 140 19.03 11.58 -2.56
CA GLN A 140 18.03 12.08 -3.49
C GLN A 140 17.54 13.41 -2.92
N GLN A 141 18.28 14.46 -3.28
CA GLN A 141 17.77 15.81 -3.26
C GLN A 141 16.44 15.78 -4.00
N VAL A 142 15.36 15.91 -3.24
CA VAL A 142 14.09 16.37 -3.74
C VAL A 142 14.42 17.56 -4.66
N PRO A 143 14.00 17.57 -5.94
CA PRO A 143 13.88 18.83 -6.65
C PRO A 143 12.76 19.57 -5.93
N LEU A 144 13.10 20.26 -4.83
CA LEU A 144 12.22 21.21 -4.19
C LEU A 144 11.92 22.21 -5.29
N THR A 145 10.71 22.12 -5.80
CA THR A 145 10.18 23.07 -6.77
C THR A 145 10.43 24.47 -6.24
N LYS A 146 11.01 25.29 -7.12
CA LYS A 146 11.44 26.69 -6.97
C LYS A 146 10.80 27.40 -5.76
N LYS A 147 11.67 28.01 -4.93
CA LYS A 147 11.51 28.89 -3.74
C LYS A 147 10.21 29.72 -3.49
N GLY A 148 9.21 29.73 -4.38
CA GLY A 148 7.92 30.40 -4.22
C GLY A 148 6.76 29.54 -3.67
N ALA A 149 6.89 28.21 -3.60
CA ALA A 149 5.78 27.30 -3.24
C ALA A 149 5.62 27.01 -1.73
N ALA A 150 6.58 27.41 -0.90
CA ALA A 150 6.71 26.96 0.50
C ALA A 150 5.52 27.34 1.43
N LYS A 151 4.81 28.45 1.16
CA LYS A 151 3.62 28.83 1.95
C LYS A 151 2.39 27.96 1.65
N SER A 152 2.21 27.60 0.37
CA SER A 152 1.11 26.71 -0.08
C SER A 152 1.32 25.27 0.38
N GLU A 153 2.57 24.84 0.57
CA GLU A 153 2.92 23.47 0.95
C GLU A 153 2.71 23.18 2.45
N VAL A 154 3.02 24.15 3.33
CA VAL A 154 2.73 24.03 4.77
C VAL A 154 1.23 23.98 5.04
N GLU A 155 0.43 24.71 4.25
CA GLU A 155 -1.03 24.61 4.30
C GLU A 155 -1.54 23.28 3.71
N ALA A 156 -0.94 22.80 2.61
CA ALA A 156 -1.27 21.52 2.00
C ALA A 156 -0.99 20.33 2.95
N ILE A 157 0.08 20.41 3.75
CA ILE A 157 0.45 19.43 4.78
C ILE A 157 -0.56 19.41 5.93
N LYS A 158 -1.06 20.58 6.36
CA LYS A 158 -2.10 20.66 7.41
C LYS A 158 -3.45 20.14 6.95
N SER A 159 -3.72 20.15 5.64
CA SER A 159 -4.99 19.75 5.06
C SER A 159 -4.98 18.38 4.39
N ILE A 160 -3.95 17.54 4.59
CA ILE A 160 -3.91 16.21 3.98
C ILE A 160 -5.09 15.40 4.53
N PRO A 161 -5.94 14.82 3.67
CA PRO A 161 -7.04 13.97 4.12
C PRO A 161 -6.51 12.86 5.05
N PRO A 162 -7.15 12.61 6.20
CA PRO A 162 -6.66 11.61 7.15
C PRO A 162 -6.60 10.21 6.52
N VAL A 163 -7.55 9.89 5.63
CA VAL A 163 -7.56 8.64 4.87
C VAL A 163 -6.30 8.44 4.03
N LEU A 164 -5.74 9.53 3.48
CA LEU A 164 -4.54 9.49 2.65
C LEU A 164 -3.28 9.33 3.51
N VAL A 165 -3.23 9.96 4.68
CA VAL A 165 -2.15 9.76 5.65
C VAL A 165 -2.12 8.32 6.12
N THR A 166 -3.29 7.74 6.45
CA THR A 166 -3.37 6.34 6.86
C THR A 166 -2.99 5.39 5.73
N SER A 167 -3.52 5.58 4.51
CA SER A 167 -3.23 4.66 3.39
C SER A 167 -1.76 4.71 2.96
N THR A 168 -1.16 5.90 2.86
CA THR A 168 0.29 6.04 2.61
C THR A 168 1.12 5.50 3.77
N GLY A 169 0.64 5.69 5.00
CA GLY A 169 1.20 5.14 6.24
C GLY A 169 1.38 3.63 6.26
N LEU A 170 0.48 2.90 5.59
CA LEU A 170 0.46 1.44 5.55
C LEU A 170 1.29 0.85 4.42
N LEU A 171 1.76 1.66 3.46
CA LEU A 171 2.50 1.14 2.32
C LEU A 171 3.81 0.46 2.78
N PRO A 172 4.16 -0.71 2.22
CA PRO A 172 5.38 -1.43 2.51
C PRO A 172 6.60 -0.76 1.83
N VAL A 173 6.88 0.48 2.21
CA VAL A 173 7.89 1.38 1.59
C VAL A 173 9.30 0.81 1.53
N SER A 174 9.65 -0.15 2.39
CA SER A 174 10.94 -0.84 2.35
C SER A 174 11.09 -1.86 1.22
N ARG A 175 9.98 -2.27 0.62
CA ARG A 175 9.86 -3.30 -0.41
C ARG A 175 9.30 -2.74 -1.72
N LEU A 176 8.92 -1.47 -1.73
CA LEU A 176 8.43 -0.73 -2.89
C LEU A 176 9.47 0.31 -3.33
N THR A 177 9.44 0.64 -4.60
CA THR A 177 10.09 1.83 -5.15
C THR A 177 9.08 2.98 -5.19
N ILE A 178 9.57 4.21 -5.05
CA ILE A 178 8.70 5.40 -5.10
C ILE A 178 8.32 5.76 -6.53
N ASP A 179 9.18 5.47 -7.50
CA ASP A 179 9.01 5.93 -8.90
C ASP A 179 7.70 5.46 -9.53
N PRO A 180 7.28 4.18 -9.45
CA PRO A 180 6.02 3.75 -10.04
C PRO A 180 4.79 4.41 -9.39
N LEU A 181 4.88 4.74 -8.09
CA LEU A 181 3.82 5.45 -7.38
C LEU A 181 3.73 6.91 -7.84
N LEU A 182 4.85 7.55 -8.15
CA LEU A 182 4.86 8.91 -8.71
C LEU A 182 4.37 8.93 -10.16
N ASP A 183 4.76 7.95 -10.96
CA ASP A 183 4.28 7.79 -12.33
C ASP A 183 2.76 7.56 -12.37
N LEU A 184 2.20 6.82 -11.40
CA LEU A 184 0.76 6.68 -11.23
C LEU A 184 0.07 8.03 -10.94
N LEU A 185 0.68 8.88 -10.10
CA LEU A 185 0.17 10.23 -9.85
C LEU A 185 0.19 11.11 -11.11
N ASP A 186 1.23 10.97 -11.94
CA ASP A 186 1.32 11.68 -13.23
C ASP A 186 0.26 11.16 -14.23
N GLY A 187 -0.15 9.89 -14.11
CA GLY A 187 -1.32 9.31 -14.79
C GLY A 187 -2.62 10.04 -14.44
N PHE A 188 -2.91 10.18 -13.14
CA PHE A 188 -4.09 10.93 -12.68
C PHE A 188 -4.07 12.40 -13.13
N GLU A 189 -2.90 13.07 -13.17
CA GLU A 189 -2.81 14.43 -13.71
C GLU A 189 -3.14 14.50 -15.20
N SER A 190 -2.77 13.47 -15.95
CA SER A 190 -3.09 13.34 -17.37
C SER A 190 -4.59 13.12 -17.58
N ASP A 191 -5.24 12.33 -16.74
CA ASP A 191 -6.71 12.12 -16.75
C ASP A 191 -7.48 13.43 -16.59
N LEU A 192 -7.05 14.28 -15.65
CA LEU A 192 -7.66 15.60 -15.44
C LEU A 192 -7.50 16.54 -16.64
N ALA A 193 -6.49 16.33 -17.49
CA ALA A 193 -6.30 17.13 -18.70
C ALA A 193 -7.36 16.79 -19.77
N PHE A 194 -7.84 15.54 -19.84
CA PHE A 194 -8.93 15.16 -20.74
C PHE A 194 -10.27 15.81 -20.36
N THR A 195 -10.53 15.97 -19.05
CA THR A 195 -11.80 16.51 -18.54
C THR A 195 -11.96 18.01 -18.74
N ASN A 196 -10.86 18.75 -18.92
CA ASN A 196 -10.87 20.21 -19.03
C ASN A 196 -11.32 20.75 -20.40
N GLY A 197 -11.75 19.89 -21.32
CA GLY A 197 -12.36 20.31 -22.60
C GLY A 197 -11.44 21.13 -23.51
N THR A 198 -10.11 21.05 -23.31
CA THR A 198 -9.16 21.70 -24.21
C THR A 198 -9.23 21.05 -25.57
N ALA A 199 -9.29 21.85 -26.64
CA ALA A 199 -9.48 21.38 -28.02
C ALA A 199 -8.42 20.37 -28.50
N THR A 200 -7.28 20.30 -27.81
CA THR A 200 -6.22 19.31 -28.01
C THR A 200 -6.29 18.23 -26.94
N SER A 201 -6.47 16.99 -27.37
CA SER A 201 -6.25 15.80 -26.55
C SER A 201 -4.80 15.77 -26.02
N PRO A 202 -4.58 15.35 -24.76
CA PRO A 202 -3.22 15.18 -24.22
C PRO A 202 -2.47 14.01 -24.88
N ILE A 203 -3.18 13.06 -25.50
CA ILE A 203 -2.59 12.00 -26.34
C ILE A 203 -2.63 12.46 -27.80
N GLN A 204 -1.46 12.67 -28.41
CA GLN A 204 -1.33 13.09 -29.81
C GLN A 204 -0.61 12.04 -30.67
N THR A 205 0.27 11.25 -30.06
CA THR A 205 1.09 10.23 -30.72
C THR A 205 0.88 8.85 -30.09
N GLU A 206 1.29 7.80 -30.79
CA GLU A 206 1.31 6.43 -30.25
C GLU A 206 2.20 6.35 -29.00
N SER A 207 3.33 7.06 -28.98
CA SER A 207 4.20 7.14 -27.81
C SER A 207 3.52 7.80 -26.60
N ASP A 208 2.64 8.79 -26.81
CA ASP A 208 1.85 9.39 -25.72
C ASP A 208 0.82 8.39 -25.15
N LEU A 209 0.23 7.56 -26.02
CA LEU A 209 -0.70 6.50 -25.62
C LEU A 209 0.01 5.40 -24.82
N GLU A 210 1.20 4.97 -25.26
CA GLU A 210 2.03 4.01 -24.53
C GLU A 210 2.44 4.54 -23.16
N LEU A 211 2.89 5.80 -23.09
CA LEU A 211 3.27 6.43 -21.83
C LEU A 211 2.08 6.56 -20.87
N TYR A 212 0.91 6.92 -21.37
CA TYR A 212 -0.32 6.98 -20.59
C TYR A 212 -0.72 5.59 -20.05
N ALA A 213 -0.75 4.57 -20.92
CA ALA A 213 -1.06 3.19 -20.52
C ALA A 213 -0.06 2.65 -19.50
N TYR A 214 1.22 2.98 -19.65
CA TYR A 214 2.25 2.67 -18.67
C TYR A 214 1.94 3.32 -17.31
N ARG A 215 1.64 4.62 -17.27
CA ARG A 215 1.38 5.36 -16.02
C ARG A 215 0.15 4.87 -15.27
N VAL A 216 -0.95 4.59 -15.97
CA VAL A 216 -2.25 4.24 -15.34
C VAL A 216 -2.36 2.75 -14.99
N ALA A 217 -1.68 1.86 -15.73
CA ALA A 217 -1.80 0.41 -15.52
C ALA A 217 -0.44 -0.31 -15.36
N GLY A 218 0.58 0.10 -16.14
CA GLY A 218 1.89 -0.56 -16.14
C GLY A 218 2.69 -0.40 -14.85
N THR A 219 2.62 0.79 -14.23
CA THR A 219 3.35 1.15 -12.99
C THR A 219 3.04 0.24 -11.81
N VAL A 220 1.84 -0.32 -11.74
CA VAL A 220 1.43 -1.21 -10.64
C VAL A 220 2.13 -2.58 -10.73
N ALA A 221 2.65 -2.95 -11.90
CA ALA A 221 3.31 -4.24 -12.14
C ALA A 221 4.84 -4.21 -12.06
N THR A 222 5.46 -3.02 -11.95
CA THR A 222 6.91 -2.78 -11.96
C THR A 222 7.47 -2.51 -10.58
#